data_AF-A0AAD9FW25-F1
#
_entry.id   AF-A0AAD9FW25-F1
#
_cell.length_a   1.000
_cell.length_b   1.000
_cell.length_c   1.000
_cell.angle_alpha   90.00
_cell.angle_beta   90.00
_cell.angle_gamma   90.00
#
_symmetry.space_group_name_H-M   'P 1'
#
loop_
_entity.id
_entity.type
_entity.pdbx_description
1 polymer ?
#
loop_
_entity_poly.entity_id
_entity_poly.type
_entity_poly.pdbx_seq_one_letter_code
_entity_poly.pdbx_strand_id
1 'polypeptide(L)'
;MDDEFFWTHESRDKIEEWLQHTRPSIVTDDQTPWIWVRGTLPLREDPERNTAHPEALVKAHAILDKLSSRLETNQSDDAIPVRGKKGVKSKKQVREEAHEEAKTQLEELSKQSEWTVGKWLFFPRHDRVDGMWATIAQSVANGPLKAAGVDLVKVAPSPRYVREGEEPSHVICVYMDNVYDKAAVTKVLTTLLRDHGLEPTACKSDLYTLAGIDSKHPSGLRSSIWRPAELVDTNVIRVGSMVGLLLLMTEITGRILDEEEGR
;
A
#
# COMPACT_ATOMS: atom_id res chain seq x y z
N MET A 1 -4.77 -5.33 -22.95
CA MET A 1 -3.88 -4.45 -22.16
C MET A 1 -2.62 -4.36 -23.00
N ASP A 2 -2.06 -3.18 -23.26
CA ASP A 2 -0.79 -3.14 -24.00
C ASP A 2 0.26 -3.84 -23.16
N ASP A 3 0.73 -5.00 -23.64
CA ASP A 3 1.66 -5.88 -22.93
C ASP A 3 3.02 -5.18 -22.66
N GLU A 4 3.30 -4.06 -23.34
CA GLU A 4 4.52 -3.28 -23.17
C GLU A 4 4.73 -2.78 -21.73
N PHE A 5 3.67 -2.36 -21.04
CA PHE A 5 3.74 -1.83 -19.67
C PHE A 5 3.29 -2.85 -18.61
N PHE A 6 3.27 -4.13 -18.98
CA PHE A 6 2.89 -5.22 -18.09
C PHE A 6 3.92 -6.36 -18.13
N TRP A 7 4.75 -6.45 -17.10
CA TRP A 7 5.75 -7.51 -17.00
C TRP A 7 5.24 -8.73 -16.21
N THR A 8 5.56 -9.91 -16.72
CA THR A 8 5.38 -11.22 -16.06
C THR A 8 6.60 -12.11 -16.30
N HIS A 9 6.68 -13.24 -15.60
CA HIS A 9 7.67 -14.28 -15.89
C HIS A 9 7.56 -14.91 -17.29
N GLU A 10 6.45 -14.69 -18.00
CA GLU A 10 6.23 -15.12 -19.39
C GLU A 10 6.63 -14.03 -20.40
N SER A 11 6.93 -12.80 -19.93
CA SER A 11 7.40 -11.72 -20.78
C SER A 11 8.73 -12.08 -21.42
N ARG A 12 8.93 -11.60 -22.65
CA ARG A 12 10.13 -11.90 -23.45
C ARG A 12 11.43 -11.42 -22.79
N ASP A 13 11.38 -10.22 -22.23
CA ASP A 13 12.54 -9.55 -21.65
C ASP A 13 12.66 -9.88 -20.17
N LYS A 14 13.90 -9.96 -19.67
CA LYS A 14 14.13 -10.06 -18.23
C LYS A 14 13.66 -8.79 -17.53
N ILE A 15 13.27 -8.89 -16.26
CA ILE A 15 12.73 -7.75 -15.51
C ILE A 15 13.71 -6.57 -15.50
N GLU A 16 15.01 -6.82 -15.41
CA GLU A 16 16.04 -5.78 -15.38
C GLU A 16 16.14 -5.02 -16.71
N GLU A 17 15.99 -5.73 -17.83
CA GLU A 17 16.00 -5.14 -19.18
C GLU A 17 14.72 -4.35 -19.43
N TRP A 18 13.57 -4.92 -19.06
CA TRP A 18 12.27 -4.26 -19.19
C TRP A 18 12.17 -2.97 -18.37
N LEU A 19 12.73 -2.95 -17.15
CA LEU A 19 12.75 -1.77 -16.28
C LEU A 19 13.56 -0.60 -16.85
N GLN A 20 14.54 -0.84 -17.73
CA GLN A 20 15.31 0.24 -18.36
C GLN A 20 14.44 1.07 -19.32
N HIS A 21 13.41 0.46 -19.90
CA HIS A 21 12.53 1.07 -20.88
C HIS A 21 11.18 1.53 -20.28
N THR A 22 10.82 1.06 -19.08
CA THR A 22 9.54 1.36 -18.41
C THR A 22 9.72 2.21 -17.15
N ARG A 23 10.55 3.25 -17.23
CA ARG A 23 10.82 4.17 -16.12
C ARG A 23 9.61 5.07 -15.83
N PRO A 24 9.00 5.04 -14.64
CA PRO A 24 7.80 5.82 -14.34
C PRO A 24 8.01 7.33 -14.42
N SER A 25 9.24 7.82 -14.26
CA SER A 25 9.58 9.24 -14.44
C SER A 25 9.55 9.72 -15.90
N ILE A 26 9.57 8.79 -16.86
CA ILE A 26 9.64 9.09 -18.30
C ILE A 26 8.35 8.69 -19.00
N VAL A 27 7.83 7.51 -18.67
CA VAL A 27 6.54 7.06 -19.20
C VAL A 27 5.46 8.02 -18.70
N THR A 28 4.58 8.43 -19.60
CA THR A 28 3.48 9.35 -19.30
C THR A 28 2.11 8.67 -19.24
N ASP A 29 1.18 9.29 -18.51
CA ASP A 29 -0.17 8.78 -18.28
C ASP A 29 -1.06 8.67 -19.55
N ASP A 30 -0.67 9.34 -20.64
CA ASP A 30 -1.31 9.17 -21.95
C ASP A 30 -0.80 7.96 -22.75
N GLN A 31 0.36 7.41 -22.38
CA GLN A 31 0.87 6.14 -22.94
C GLN A 31 0.23 4.95 -22.23
N THR A 32 0.14 5.01 -20.91
CA THR A 32 -0.52 3.98 -20.10
C THR A 32 -1.04 4.59 -18.79
N PRO A 33 -2.18 4.12 -18.25
CA PRO A 33 -2.61 4.54 -16.92
C PRO A 33 -1.72 3.98 -15.79
N TRP A 34 -1.02 2.87 -16.03
CA TRP A 34 -0.27 2.13 -15.02
C TRP A 34 0.85 1.29 -15.63
N ILE A 35 1.97 1.17 -14.92
CA ILE A 35 3.04 0.21 -15.21
C ILE A 35 2.97 -0.91 -14.17
N TRP A 36 3.06 -2.16 -14.61
CA TRP A 36 2.78 -3.34 -13.78
C TRP A 36 3.89 -4.37 -13.79
N VAL A 37 4.10 -5.02 -12.65
CA VAL A 37 4.94 -6.22 -12.51
C VAL A 37 4.19 -7.26 -11.71
N ARG A 38 4.09 -8.48 -12.25
CA ARG A 38 3.45 -9.63 -11.59
C ARG A 38 4.48 -10.71 -11.23
N GLY A 39 4.53 -11.08 -9.96
CA GLY A 39 5.47 -12.04 -9.40
C GLY A 39 5.01 -13.49 -9.38
N THR A 40 3.70 -13.74 -9.28
CA THR A 40 3.10 -15.07 -9.09
C THR A 40 1.87 -15.28 -9.98
N LEU A 41 1.55 -16.55 -10.28
CA LEU A 41 0.28 -16.99 -10.88
C LEU A 41 -0.67 -17.48 -9.76
N PRO A 42 -2.00 -17.37 -9.90
CA PRO A 42 -2.76 -17.07 -11.13
C PRO A 42 -2.76 -15.60 -11.55
N LEU A 43 -3.14 -15.35 -12.81
CA LEU A 43 -3.31 -14.02 -13.41
C LEU A 43 -4.37 -13.22 -12.64
N ARG A 44 -4.03 -12.58 -11.52
CA ARG A 44 -4.96 -11.62 -10.91
C ARG A 44 -5.04 -10.40 -11.80
N GLU A 45 -6.16 -10.22 -12.48
CA GLU A 45 -6.54 -8.97 -13.14
C GLU A 45 -6.47 -7.81 -12.14
N ASP A 46 -6.37 -6.57 -12.63
CA ASP A 46 -6.35 -5.38 -11.78
C ASP A 46 -7.44 -5.49 -10.70
N PRO A 47 -7.08 -5.62 -9.41
CA PRO A 47 -8.06 -5.84 -8.35
C PRO A 47 -9.10 -4.72 -8.27
N GLU A 48 -8.75 -3.51 -8.73
CA GLU A 48 -9.66 -2.36 -8.81
C GLU A 48 -10.60 -2.42 -10.03
N ARG A 49 -10.32 -3.26 -11.03
CA ARG A 49 -11.22 -3.53 -12.17
C ARG A 49 -12.14 -4.72 -11.94
N ASN A 50 -11.91 -5.49 -10.87
CA ASN A 50 -12.78 -6.58 -10.51
C ASN A 50 -14.11 -6.01 -9.97
N THR A 51 -15.06 -5.81 -10.88
CA THR A 51 -16.42 -5.38 -10.57
C THR A 51 -17.33 -6.54 -10.15
N ALA A 52 -16.78 -7.74 -9.89
CA ALA A 52 -17.57 -8.94 -9.55
C ALA A 52 -18.33 -8.84 -8.23
N HIS A 53 -18.15 -7.78 -7.45
CA HIS A 53 -18.79 -7.60 -6.15
C HIS A 53 -19.67 -6.33 -6.08
N PRO A 54 -20.61 -6.11 -7.02
CA PRO A 54 -21.43 -4.90 -7.03
C PRO A 54 -22.28 -4.77 -5.77
N GLU A 55 -22.75 -5.88 -5.21
CA GLU A 55 -23.51 -5.92 -3.96
C GLU A 55 -22.68 -5.45 -2.76
N ALA A 56 -21.38 -5.77 -2.73
CA ALA A 56 -20.50 -5.33 -1.67
C ALA A 56 -20.30 -3.81 -1.70
N LEU A 57 -20.19 -3.20 -2.89
CA LEU A 57 -20.13 -1.74 -3.01
C LEU A 57 -21.41 -1.07 -2.55
N VAL A 58 -22.58 -1.61 -2.92
CA VAL A 58 -23.88 -1.07 -2.45
C VAL A 58 -23.96 -1.10 -0.92
N LYS A 59 -23.56 -2.22 -0.31
CA LYS A 59 -23.52 -2.36 1.16
C LYS A 59 -22.49 -1.42 1.81
N ALA A 60 -21.32 -1.25 1.20
CA ALA A 60 -20.29 -0.33 1.68
C ALA A 60 -20.78 1.12 1.68
N HIS A 61 -21.43 1.56 0.60
CA HIS A 61 -22.05 2.89 0.55
C HIS A 61 -23.15 3.05 1.61
N ALA A 62 -23.99 2.05 1.82
CA ALA A 62 -25.01 2.10 2.88
C ALA A 62 -24.40 2.23 4.29
N ILE A 63 -23.25 1.59 4.55
CA ILE A 63 -22.49 1.77 5.81
C ILE A 63 -21.96 3.21 5.92
N LEU A 64 -21.44 3.78 4.84
CA LEU A 64 -20.91 5.15 4.80
C LEU A 64 -22.01 6.21 4.96
N ASP A 65 -23.17 6.00 4.37
CA ASP A 65 -24.35 6.86 4.51
C ASP A 65 -24.84 6.84 5.96
N LYS A 66 -24.98 5.65 6.55
CA LYS A 66 -25.33 5.49 7.97
C LYS A 66 -24.32 6.18 8.88
N LEU A 67 -23.03 6.07 8.58
CA LEU A 67 -21.99 6.78 9.32
C LEU A 67 -22.18 8.30 9.21
N SER A 68 -22.35 8.81 8.00
CA SER A 68 -22.50 10.25 7.74
C SER A 68 -23.72 10.83 8.47
N SER A 69 -24.89 10.18 8.37
CA SER A 69 -26.09 10.60 9.10
C SER A 69 -25.91 10.58 10.62
N ARG A 70 -25.19 9.58 11.15
CA ARG A 70 -24.88 9.52 12.60
C ARG A 70 -23.96 10.65 13.03
N LEU A 71 -22.97 11.03 12.21
CA LEU A 71 -22.07 12.15 12.51
C LEU A 71 -22.80 13.50 12.47
N GLU A 72 -23.69 13.70 11.50
CA GLU A 72 -24.54 14.90 11.42
C GLU A 72 -25.47 15.03 12.63
N THR A 73 -26.09 13.91 13.05
CA THR A 73 -26.94 13.87 14.24
C THR A 73 -26.13 14.20 15.50
N ASN A 74 -24.95 13.58 15.67
CA ASN A 74 -24.05 13.88 16.79
C ASN A 74 -23.59 15.35 16.81
N GLN A 75 -23.36 15.95 15.63
CA GLN A 75 -22.96 17.34 15.53
C GLN A 75 -24.09 18.30 15.93
N SER A 76 -25.32 18.02 15.52
CA SER A 76 -26.50 18.84 15.79
C SER A 76 -27.17 18.59 17.14
N ASP A 77 -26.85 17.48 17.82
CA ASP A 77 -27.40 17.17 19.14
C ASP A 77 -26.72 17.99 20.25
N ASP A 78 -27.47 18.91 20.86
CA ASP A 78 -27.05 19.74 21.98
C ASP A 78 -27.01 18.98 23.32
N ALA A 79 -27.65 17.81 23.41
CA ALA A 79 -27.58 16.94 24.59
C ALA A 79 -26.22 16.25 24.72
N ILE A 80 -25.46 16.11 23.61
CA ILE A 80 -24.11 15.54 23.62
C ILE A 80 -23.11 16.65 23.92
N PRO A 81 -22.44 16.63 25.08
CA PRO A 81 -21.53 17.69 25.43
C PRO A 81 -20.26 17.65 24.58
N VAL A 82 -19.69 18.82 24.29
CA VAL A 82 -18.41 18.92 23.57
C VAL A 82 -17.26 18.27 24.36
N ARG A 83 -17.29 18.38 25.70
CA ARG A 83 -16.36 17.72 26.63
C ARG A 83 -17.10 16.67 27.46
N GLY A 84 -16.47 15.52 27.64
CA GLY A 84 -17.06 14.41 28.40
C GLY A 84 -17.33 14.82 29.85
N LYS A 85 -18.43 14.31 30.41
CA LYS A 85 -18.75 14.43 31.83
C LYS A 85 -18.95 13.02 32.39
N LYS A 86 -18.90 12.84 33.71
CA LYS A 86 -19.06 11.53 34.34
C LYS A 86 -20.39 10.88 33.88
N GLY A 87 -20.30 9.76 33.17
CA GLY A 87 -21.45 9.02 32.64
C GLY A 87 -22.01 9.49 31.29
N VAL A 88 -21.49 10.57 30.70
CA VAL A 88 -21.95 11.11 29.40
C VAL A 88 -20.79 11.25 28.43
N LYS A 89 -20.91 10.59 27.27
CA LYS A 89 -19.89 10.61 26.21
C LYS A 89 -19.80 12.00 25.57
N SER A 90 -18.60 12.40 25.21
CA SER A 90 -18.36 13.62 24.42
C SER A 90 -18.67 13.42 22.92
N LYS A 91 -18.89 14.51 22.18
CA LYS A 91 -19.00 14.47 20.70
C LYS A 91 -17.81 13.75 20.04
N LYS A 92 -16.59 13.91 20.59
CA LYS A 92 -15.39 13.21 20.13
C LYS A 92 -15.51 11.69 20.31
N GLN A 93 -15.87 11.23 21.50
CA GLN A 93 -16.01 9.79 21.80
C GLN A 93 -17.11 9.15 20.95
N VAL A 94 -18.25 9.83 20.79
CA VAL A 94 -19.35 9.31 19.94
C VAL A 94 -18.91 9.20 18.47
N ARG A 95 -18.12 10.16 17.97
CA ARG A 95 -17.55 10.10 16.62
C ARG A 95 -16.57 8.94 16.46
N GLU A 96 -15.66 8.76 17.41
CA GLU A 96 -14.68 7.66 17.40
C GLU A 96 -15.39 6.30 17.42
N GLU A 97 -16.43 6.14 18.25
CA GLU A 97 -17.25 4.92 18.26
C GLU A 97 -17.98 4.69 16.93
N ALA A 98 -18.51 5.73 16.29
CA ALA A 98 -19.15 5.61 14.99
C ALA A 98 -18.15 5.19 13.90
N HIS A 99 -16.94 5.74 13.92
CA HIS A 99 -15.86 5.36 13.01
C HIS A 99 -15.42 3.91 13.21
N GLU A 100 -15.22 3.46 14.45
CA GLU A 100 -14.85 2.06 14.74
C GLU A 100 -15.96 1.07 14.38
N GLU A 101 -17.23 1.42 14.58
CA GLU A 101 -18.37 0.59 14.13
C GLU A 101 -18.37 0.46 12.60
N ALA A 102 -18.23 1.57 11.87
CA ALA A 102 -18.20 1.55 10.41
C ALA A 102 -17.01 0.76 9.86
N LYS A 103 -15.82 0.93 10.46
CA LYS A 103 -14.62 0.16 10.13
C LYS A 103 -14.86 -1.35 10.32
N THR A 104 -15.44 -1.74 11.45
CA THR A 104 -15.76 -3.15 11.74
C THR A 104 -16.75 -3.73 10.72
N GLN A 105 -17.79 -2.98 10.36
CA GLN A 105 -18.78 -3.40 9.36
C GLN A 105 -18.16 -3.55 7.97
N LEU A 106 -17.27 -2.64 7.57
CA LEU A 106 -16.57 -2.71 6.27
C LEU A 106 -15.58 -3.89 6.22
N GLU A 107 -14.89 -4.18 7.32
CA GLU A 107 -14.03 -5.36 7.44
C GLU A 107 -14.84 -6.66 7.31
N GLU A 108 -15.95 -6.77 8.06
CA GLU A 108 -16.83 -7.92 7.99
C GLU A 108 -17.41 -8.11 6.58
N LEU A 109 -17.85 -7.03 5.95
CA LEU A 109 -18.32 -7.03 4.56
C LEU A 109 -17.24 -7.51 3.58
N SER A 110 -16.01 -7.01 3.73
CA SER A 110 -14.87 -7.43 2.90
C SER A 110 -14.63 -8.94 3.02
N LYS A 111 -14.68 -9.48 4.25
CA LYS A 111 -14.49 -10.92 4.51
C LYS A 111 -15.64 -11.77 3.96
N GLN A 112 -16.89 -11.35 4.16
CA GLN A 112 -18.08 -12.07 3.69
C GLN A 112 -18.21 -12.10 2.17
N SER A 113 -17.74 -11.05 1.49
CA SER A 113 -17.76 -10.95 0.02
C SER A 113 -16.50 -11.51 -0.63
N GLU A 114 -15.54 -12.01 0.16
CA GLU A 114 -14.20 -12.42 -0.27
C GLU A 114 -13.38 -11.29 -0.92
N TRP A 115 -13.83 -10.03 -0.80
CA TRP A 115 -13.13 -8.85 -1.31
C TRP A 115 -12.12 -8.31 -0.30
N THR A 116 -11.11 -9.12 -0.01
CA THR A 116 -10.11 -8.83 1.02
C THR A 116 -8.81 -8.22 0.48
N VAL A 117 -8.66 -8.16 -0.84
CA VAL A 117 -7.48 -7.62 -1.52
C VAL A 117 -7.25 -6.15 -1.16
N GLY A 118 -5.99 -5.77 -1.09
CA GLY A 118 -5.59 -4.38 -0.95
C GLY A 118 -4.09 -4.20 -1.13
N LYS A 119 -3.59 -3.04 -0.74
CA LYS A 119 -2.23 -2.61 -1.08
C LYS A 119 -1.55 -1.77 -0.01
N TRP A 120 -0.23 -1.91 0.10
CA TRP A 120 0.62 -0.86 0.67
C TRP A 120 0.84 0.25 -0.35
N LEU A 121 0.79 1.50 0.10
CA LEU A 121 0.97 2.70 -0.71
C LEU A 121 2.30 3.38 -0.41
N PHE A 122 3.05 3.72 -1.46
CA PHE A 122 4.20 4.62 -1.41
C PHE A 122 3.92 5.85 -2.27
N PHE A 123 4.41 7.01 -1.84
CA PHE A 123 4.34 8.27 -2.57
C PHE A 123 5.75 8.84 -2.79
N PRO A 124 6.58 8.20 -3.65
CA PRO A 124 7.93 8.69 -3.89
C PRO A 124 7.90 10.05 -4.60
N ARG A 125 8.94 10.85 -4.34
CA ARG A 125 9.24 12.04 -5.16
C ARG A 125 9.64 11.61 -6.57
N HIS A 126 9.43 12.50 -7.54
CA HIS A 126 9.75 12.25 -8.94
C HIS A 126 11.21 11.82 -9.17
N ASP A 127 12.18 12.43 -8.46
CA ASP A 127 13.60 12.09 -8.57
C ASP A 127 13.97 10.72 -7.97
N ARG A 128 13.07 10.09 -7.22
CA ARG A 128 13.29 8.81 -6.52
C ARG A 128 12.41 7.67 -7.01
N VAL A 129 11.40 7.96 -7.83
CA VAL A 129 10.41 6.96 -8.24
C VAL A 129 11.06 5.80 -8.99
N ASP A 130 11.97 6.05 -9.92
CA ASP A 130 12.57 5.00 -10.75
C ASP A 130 13.37 3.99 -9.92
N GLY A 131 14.19 4.47 -8.99
CA GLY A 131 14.99 3.61 -8.12
C GLY A 131 14.12 2.79 -7.15
N MET A 132 13.11 3.43 -6.57
CA MET A 132 12.15 2.73 -5.69
C MET A 132 11.33 1.70 -6.47
N TRP A 133 10.83 2.07 -7.65
CA TRP A 133 10.09 1.19 -8.54
C TRP A 133 10.92 -0.02 -8.94
N ALA A 134 12.14 0.18 -9.43
CA ALA A 134 13.02 -0.91 -9.85
C ALA A 134 13.29 -1.90 -8.70
N THR A 135 13.55 -1.39 -7.48
CA THR A 135 13.78 -2.21 -6.29
C THR A 135 12.58 -3.08 -5.95
N ILE A 136 11.38 -2.47 -5.88
CA ILE A 136 10.16 -3.20 -5.54
C ILE A 136 9.79 -4.18 -6.66
N ALA A 137 9.81 -3.74 -7.91
CA ALA A 137 9.52 -4.55 -9.09
C ALA A 137 10.38 -5.82 -9.16
N GLN A 138 11.70 -5.69 -9.07
CA GLN A 138 12.62 -6.83 -9.06
C GLN A 138 12.33 -7.78 -7.88
N SER A 139 12.08 -7.21 -6.71
CA SER A 139 11.77 -8.03 -5.53
C SER A 139 10.43 -8.76 -5.64
N VAL A 140 9.44 -8.21 -6.33
CA VAL A 140 8.16 -8.89 -6.63
C VAL A 140 8.35 -9.93 -7.72
N ALA A 141 9.16 -9.66 -8.73
CA ALA A 141 9.45 -10.62 -9.80
C ALA A 141 10.14 -11.88 -9.27
N ASN A 142 11.23 -11.72 -8.50
CA ASN A 142 12.15 -12.81 -8.15
C ASN A 142 12.78 -12.73 -6.74
N GLY A 143 12.34 -11.81 -5.87
CA GLY A 143 13.03 -11.53 -4.61
C GLY A 143 12.22 -11.73 -3.33
N PRO A 144 12.64 -11.10 -2.22
CA PRO A 144 12.02 -11.29 -0.90
C PRO A 144 10.52 -10.97 -0.83
N LEU A 145 10.03 -9.95 -1.53
CA LEU A 145 8.61 -9.62 -1.59
C LEU A 145 7.77 -10.73 -2.23
N LYS A 146 8.27 -11.39 -3.27
CA LYS A 146 7.62 -12.59 -3.83
C LYS A 146 7.49 -13.68 -2.77
N ALA A 147 8.58 -13.99 -2.06
CA ALA A 147 8.58 -14.96 -0.96
C ALA A 147 7.70 -14.52 0.23
N ALA A 148 7.48 -13.22 0.39
CA ALA A 148 6.57 -12.66 1.37
C ALA A 148 5.10 -12.85 1.01
N GLY A 149 4.78 -13.17 -0.25
CA GLY A 149 3.40 -13.33 -0.76
C GLY A 149 2.87 -12.08 -1.45
N VAL A 150 3.74 -11.28 -2.06
CA VAL A 150 3.34 -10.16 -2.91
C VAL A 150 3.26 -10.63 -4.36
N ASP A 151 2.08 -10.50 -4.94
CA ASP A 151 1.79 -11.04 -6.29
C ASP A 151 1.94 -9.99 -7.38
N LEU A 152 1.69 -8.74 -7.03
CA LEU A 152 1.44 -7.67 -7.99
C LEU A 152 1.91 -6.34 -7.41
N VAL A 153 2.58 -5.56 -8.25
CA VAL A 153 2.88 -4.16 -7.96
C VAL A 153 2.54 -3.31 -9.18
N LYS A 154 2.02 -2.11 -8.93
CA LYS A 154 1.83 -1.09 -9.97
C LYS A 154 2.39 0.25 -9.56
N VAL A 155 2.76 1.05 -10.54
CA VAL A 155 3.20 2.43 -10.35
C VAL A 155 2.50 3.35 -11.34
N ALA A 156 2.10 4.51 -10.85
CA ALA A 156 1.55 5.58 -11.70
C ALA A 156 2.70 6.23 -12.50
N PRO A 157 2.57 6.31 -13.84
CA PRO A 157 3.50 7.07 -14.67
C PRO A 157 3.45 8.57 -14.35
N SER A 158 4.37 9.33 -14.94
CA SER A 158 4.32 10.80 -14.83
C SER A 158 3.07 11.34 -15.52
N PRO A 159 2.38 12.34 -14.94
CA PRO A 159 1.35 13.04 -15.67
C PRO A 159 1.96 13.74 -16.89
N ARG A 160 1.33 13.63 -18.05
CA ARG A 160 1.77 14.31 -19.28
C ARG A 160 1.85 15.82 -19.09
N TYR A 161 0.96 16.36 -18.25
CA TYR A 161 0.89 17.78 -17.97
C TYR A 161 1.07 18.03 -16.48
N VAL A 162 2.13 18.75 -16.15
CA VAL A 162 2.44 19.22 -14.79
C VAL A 162 2.25 20.73 -14.79
N ARG A 163 1.52 21.27 -13.81
CA ARG A 163 1.37 22.72 -13.69
C ARG A 163 2.70 23.35 -13.29
N GLU A 164 2.91 24.59 -13.74
CA GLU A 164 4.11 25.34 -13.39
C GLU A 164 4.27 25.42 -11.86
N GLY A 165 5.43 25.01 -11.35
CA GLY A 165 5.74 24.98 -9.92
C GLY A 165 5.26 23.75 -9.15
N GLU A 166 4.57 22.80 -9.79
CA GLU A 166 4.22 21.50 -9.19
C GLU A 166 5.26 20.43 -9.55
N GLU A 167 5.56 19.52 -8.62
CA GLU A 167 6.34 18.31 -8.91
C GLU A 167 5.40 17.18 -9.34
N PRO A 168 5.77 16.36 -10.34
CA PRO A 168 5.04 15.14 -10.68
C PRO A 168 4.86 14.25 -9.44
N SER A 169 3.61 13.87 -9.15
CA SER A 169 3.32 12.91 -8.08
C SER A 169 3.27 11.50 -8.61
N HIS A 170 3.86 10.56 -7.88
CA HIS A 170 3.78 9.13 -8.17
C HIS A 170 3.18 8.37 -7.01
N VAL A 171 2.53 7.25 -7.32
CA VAL A 171 2.10 6.27 -6.33
C VAL A 171 2.57 4.89 -6.75
N ILE A 172 3.18 4.14 -5.83
CA ILE A 172 3.48 2.72 -6.00
C ILE A 172 2.54 1.94 -5.07
N CYS A 173 1.86 0.95 -5.62
CA CYS A 173 0.95 0.09 -4.88
C CYS A 173 1.50 -1.35 -4.87
N VAL A 174 1.77 -1.88 -3.67
CA VAL A 174 2.24 -3.26 -3.46
C VAL A 174 1.07 -4.09 -2.93
N TYR A 175 0.57 -5.03 -3.74
CA TYR A 175 -0.66 -5.76 -3.45
C TYR A 175 -0.46 -7.01 -2.62
N MET A 176 -1.53 -7.39 -1.92
CA MET A 176 -1.66 -8.64 -1.16
C MET A 176 -3.11 -9.12 -1.13
N ASP A 177 -3.27 -10.43 -1.00
CA ASP A 177 -4.54 -11.15 -1.05
C ASP A 177 -5.56 -10.67 -0.03
N ASN A 178 -5.10 -10.42 1.19
CA ASN A 178 -5.96 -10.15 2.32
C ASN A 178 -5.32 -9.14 3.26
N VAL A 179 -5.76 -7.88 3.19
CA VAL A 179 -5.26 -6.82 4.08
C VAL A 179 -5.76 -6.94 5.52
N TYR A 180 -6.67 -7.86 5.82
CA TYR A 180 -7.14 -8.14 7.18
C TYR A 180 -6.40 -9.30 7.84
N ASP A 181 -5.56 -10.04 7.09
CA ASP A 181 -4.59 -10.95 7.69
C ASP A 181 -3.39 -10.16 8.21
N LYS A 182 -3.47 -9.80 9.50
CA LYS A 182 -2.42 -9.02 10.16
C LYS A 182 -1.04 -9.67 10.05
N ALA A 183 -0.93 -11.00 10.09
CA ALA A 183 0.36 -11.67 10.01
C ALA A 183 0.97 -11.54 8.62
N ALA A 184 0.17 -11.76 7.57
CA ALA A 184 0.61 -11.57 6.19
C ALA A 184 1.01 -10.11 5.90
N VAL A 185 0.18 -9.16 6.31
CA VAL A 185 0.46 -7.72 6.13
C VAL A 185 1.75 -7.31 6.86
N THR A 186 1.94 -7.77 8.10
CA THR A 186 3.16 -7.52 8.88
C THR A 186 4.39 -8.18 8.25
N LYS A 187 4.25 -9.38 7.67
CA LYS A 187 5.35 -10.06 6.95
C LYS A 187 5.81 -9.21 5.76
N VAL A 188 4.89 -8.75 4.92
CA VAL A 188 5.21 -7.88 3.77
C VAL A 188 5.86 -6.57 4.24
N LEU A 189 5.30 -5.92 5.27
CA LEU A 189 5.90 -4.70 5.83
C LEU A 189 7.31 -4.94 6.36
N THR A 190 7.53 -6.05 7.06
CA THR A 190 8.84 -6.40 7.61
C THR A 190 9.85 -6.62 6.48
N THR A 191 9.45 -7.26 5.39
CA THR A 191 10.30 -7.44 4.20
C THR A 191 10.63 -6.12 3.53
N LEU A 192 9.65 -5.22 3.38
CA LEU A 192 9.91 -3.86 2.85
C LEU A 192 10.94 -3.11 3.70
N LEU A 193 10.82 -3.19 5.02
CA LEU A 193 11.72 -2.49 5.94
C LEU A 193 13.11 -3.13 6.04
N ARG A 194 13.19 -4.46 6.18
CA ARG A 194 14.45 -5.17 6.45
C ARG A 194 15.31 -5.34 5.21
N ASP A 195 14.70 -5.82 4.13
CA ASP A 195 15.40 -6.21 2.91
C ASP A 195 15.61 -5.02 1.97
N HIS A 196 14.73 -4.02 2.02
CA HIS A 196 14.76 -2.88 1.09
C HIS A 196 14.95 -1.52 1.75
N GLY A 197 14.81 -1.42 3.08
CA GLY A 197 14.85 -0.13 3.78
C GLY A 197 13.68 0.81 3.44
N LEU A 198 12.61 0.27 2.85
CA LEU A 198 11.46 1.03 2.36
C LEU A 198 10.30 0.98 3.35
N GLU A 199 9.78 2.14 3.75
CA GLU A 199 8.62 2.24 4.63
C GLU A 199 7.41 2.77 3.83
N PRO A 200 6.32 1.98 3.68
CA PRO A 200 5.11 2.45 3.02
C PRO A 200 4.36 3.45 3.90
N THR A 201 3.53 4.31 3.31
CA THR A 201 2.74 5.29 4.05
C THR A 201 1.55 4.65 4.76
N ALA A 202 0.83 3.75 4.08
CA ALA A 202 -0.43 3.19 4.58
C ALA A 202 -0.84 1.94 3.81
N CYS A 203 -1.59 1.04 4.47
CA CYS A 203 -2.25 -0.10 3.84
C CYS A 203 -3.72 0.22 3.65
N LYS A 204 -4.25 0.02 2.44
CA LYS A 204 -5.63 0.33 2.07
C LYS A 204 -6.29 -0.88 1.39
N SER A 205 -7.55 -1.16 1.75
CA SER A 205 -8.37 -2.17 1.09
C SER A 205 -8.89 -1.67 -0.25
N ASP A 206 -9.05 -2.57 -1.23
CA ASP A 206 -9.65 -2.23 -2.52
C ASP A 206 -11.11 -1.83 -2.39
N LEU A 207 -11.85 -2.44 -1.45
CA LEU A 207 -13.20 -2.02 -1.12
C LEU A 207 -13.24 -0.54 -0.72
N TYR A 208 -12.25 -0.07 0.05
CA TYR A 208 -12.16 1.35 0.44
C TYR A 208 -11.87 2.24 -0.76
N THR A 209 -11.01 1.79 -1.68
CA THR A 209 -10.72 2.55 -2.89
C THR A 209 -11.96 2.68 -3.77
N LEU A 210 -12.70 1.60 -3.99
CA LEU A 210 -13.85 1.58 -4.88
C LEU A 210 -15.11 2.18 -4.27
N ALA A 211 -15.24 2.17 -2.93
CA ALA A 211 -16.26 2.93 -2.22
C ALA A 211 -15.91 4.43 -2.07
N GLY A 212 -14.82 4.91 -2.68
CA GLY A 212 -14.45 6.33 -2.67
C GLY A 212 -13.91 6.85 -1.32
N ILE A 213 -13.48 5.95 -0.42
CA ILE A 213 -12.95 6.34 0.90
C ILE A 213 -11.51 6.82 0.74
N ASP A 214 -11.30 8.12 0.66
CA ASP A 214 -9.99 8.77 0.63
C ASP A 214 -9.75 9.67 1.87
N SER A 215 -8.64 10.41 1.90
CA SER A 215 -8.31 11.30 3.03
C SER A 215 -9.20 12.55 3.12
N LYS A 216 -9.99 12.84 2.09
CA LYS A 216 -10.90 13.97 1.97
C LYS A 216 -12.38 13.54 2.05
N HIS A 217 -12.65 12.25 2.26
CA HIS A 217 -14.00 11.73 2.32
C HIS A 217 -14.82 12.45 3.41
N PRO A 218 -16.06 12.90 3.14
CA PRO A 218 -16.84 13.74 4.05
C PRO A 218 -17.09 13.13 5.44
N SER A 219 -17.16 11.80 5.54
CA SER A 219 -17.35 11.12 6.82
C SER A 219 -16.14 11.24 7.77
N GLY A 220 -14.98 11.67 7.27
CA GLY A 220 -13.72 11.71 8.03
C GLY A 220 -13.21 10.33 8.46
N LEU A 221 -13.79 9.24 7.91
CA LEU A 221 -13.31 7.89 8.15
C LEU A 221 -11.89 7.76 7.59
N ARG A 222 -11.00 7.14 8.37
CA ARG A 222 -9.63 6.93 7.92
C ARG A 222 -9.59 6.01 6.70
N SER A 223 -8.89 6.43 5.66
CA SER A 223 -8.77 5.71 4.38
C SER A 223 -7.83 4.51 4.38
N SER A 224 -7.27 4.13 5.53
CA SER A 224 -6.29 3.05 5.67
C SER A 224 -6.68 2.08 6.77
N ILE A 225 -6.43 0.81 6.52
CA ILE A 225 -6.64 -0.29 7.46
C ILE A 225 -5.48 -0.35 8.45
N TRP A 226 -4.25 -0.20 7.96
CA TRP A 226 -3.02 -0.23 8.77
C TRP A 226 -2.09 0.93 8.43
N ARG A 227 -1.33 1.39 9.42
CA ARG A 227 -0.10 2.18 9.26
C ARG A 227 1.09 1.35 9.77
N PRO A 228 2.32 1.59 9.28
CA PRO A 228 3.49 0.84 9.71
C PRO A 228 3.66 0.77 11.24
N ALA A 229 3.53 1.92 11.91
CA ALA A 229 3.68 2.05 13.36
C ALA A 229 2.64 1.27 14.19
N GLU A 230 1.56 0.79 13.58
CA GLU A 230 0.54 -0.03 14.26
C GLU A 230 0.87 -1.53 14.23
N LEU A 231 1.81 -1.91 13.37
CA LEU A 231 2.16 -3.31 13.11
C LEU A 231 3.54 -3.68 13.65
N VAL A 232 4.50 -2.76 13.60
CA VAL A 232 5.87 -2.99 14.03
C VAL A 232 6.48 -1.72 14.64
N ASP A 233 7.45 -1.89 15.54
CA ASP A 233 8.35 -0.80 15.91
C ASP A 233 9.40 -0.63 14.80
N THR A 234 9.20 0.37 13.95
CA THR A 234 10.01 0.60 12.75
C THR A 234 11.44 1.02 13.09
N ASN A 235 11.67 1.60 14.27
CA ASN A 235 13.01 2.00 14.72
C ASN A 235 13.88 0.79 15.04
N VAL A 236 13.30 -0.22 15.70
CA VAL A 236 14.02 -1.46 16.07
C VAL A 236 14.44 -2.24 14.81
N ILE A 237 13.56 -2.29 13.80
CA ILE A 237 13.82 -3.04 12.57
C ILE A 237 14.93 -2.39 11.73
N ARG A 238 14.95 -1.05 11.63
CA ARG A 238 15.99 -0.32 10.89
C ARG A 238 17.37 -0.48 11.49
N VAL A 239 17.48 -0.43 12.82
CA VAL A 239 18.75 -0.66 13.52
C VAL A 239 19.24 -2.08 13.27
N GLY A 240 18.35 -3.09 13.33
CA GLY A 240 18.71 -4.48 13.02
C GLY A 240 19.21 -4.69 11.59
N SER A 241 18.60 -4.03 10.60
CA SER A 241 19.04 -4.10 9.19
C SER A 241 20.41 -3.46 8.97
N MET A 242 20.68 -2.28 9.56
CA MET A 242 22.00 -1.63 9.48
C MET A 242 23.10 -2.44 10.16
N VAL A 243 22.82 -3.05 11.31
CA VAL A 243 23.79 -3.91 12.01
C VAL A 243 24.07 -5.18 11.20
N GLY A 244 23.05 -5.78 10.57
CA GLY A 244 23.22 -6.92 9.67
C GLY A 244 24.08 -6.59 8.44
N LEU A 245 23.85 -5.44 7.82
CA LEU A 245 24.64 -4.97 6.67
C LEU A 245 26.11 -4.70 7.07
N LEU A 246 26.32 -4.10 8.25
CA LEU A 246 27.66 -3.83 8.78
C LEU A 246 28.43 -5.13 9.08
N LEU A 247 27.76 -6.13 9.67
CA LEU A 247 28.34 -7.46 9.90
C LEU A 247 28.71 -8.14 8.58
N LEU A 248 27.83 -8.11 7.58
CA LEU A 248 28.10 -8.69 6.27
C LEU A 248 29.28 -8.00 5.57
N MET A 249 29.37 -6.66 5.64
CA MET A 249 30.51 -5.93 5.11
C MET A 249 31.80 -6.21 5.85
N THR A 250 31.75 -6.45 7.16
CA THR A 250 32.92 -6.84 7.96
C THR A 250 33.39 -8.25 7.58
N GLU A 251 32.48 -9.20 7.37
CA GLU A 251 32.82 -10.55 6.92
C GLU A 251 33.39 -10.56 5.49
N ILE A 252 32.84 -9.77 4.58
CA ILE A 252 33.36 -9.63 3.21
C ILE A 252 34.77 -9.01 3.24
N THR A 253 34.96 -7.96 4.04
CA THR A 253 36.28 -7.31 4.17
C THR A 253 37.30 -8.26 4.80
N GLY A 254 36.92 -9.04 5.80
CA GLY A 254 37.78 -10.06 6.41
C GLY A 254 38.23 -11.13 5.40
N ARG A 255 37.30 -11.64 4.57
CA ARG A 255 37.65 -12.63 3.54
C ARG A 255 38.55 -12.07 2.44
N ILE A 256 38.39 -10.81 2.06
CA ILE A 256 39.26 -10.16 1.07
C ILE A 256 40.68 -9.99 1.63
N LEU A 257 40.81 -9.62 2.91
CA LEU A 257 42.12 -9.47 3.56
C LEU A 257 42.84 -10.81 3.75
N ASP A 258 42.11 -11.87 4.11
CA ASP A 258 42.66 -13.23 4.23
C ASP A 258 43.14 -13.80 2.88
N GLU A 259 42.52 -13.40 1.77
CA GLU A 259 42.95 -13.78 0.40
C GLU A 259 44.19 -13.00 -0.09
N GLU A 260 44.45 -11.79 0.45
CA GLU A 260 45.64 -11.00 0.12
C GLU A 260 46.87 -11.38 0.97
N GLU A 261 46.69 -11.80 2.23
CA GLU A 261 47.81 -12.27 3.09
C GLU A 261 48.25 -13.71 2.77
N GLY A 262 47.49 -14.46 1.97
CA GLY A 262 47.80 -15.83 1.55
C GLY A 262 48.59 -15.96 0.23
N ARG A 263 49.09 -14.86 -0.35
CA ARG A 263 49.88 -14.84 -1.60
C ARG A 263 51.37 -14.54 -1.40
#